data_AF-A0A2V9IR39-F1
#
_entry.id   AF-A0A2V9IR39-F1
#
_cell.length_a   1.000
_cell.length_b   1.000
_cell.length_c   1.000
_cell.angle_alpha   90.00
_cell.angle_beta   90.00
_cell.angle_gamma   90.00
#
_symmetry.space_group_name_H-M   'P 1'
#
loop_
_entity.id
_entity.type
_entity.pdbx_description
1 polymer ?
#
loop_
_entity_poly.entity_id
_entity_poly.type
_entity_poly.pdbx_seq_one_letter_code
_entity_poly.pdbx_strand_id
1 'polypeptide(L)'
;ALIAPRPLIVQRTPRSPVSAASALEELVRAQRFYRGLGRSDNLISGPEDPGDGAEGLRTGASMTAAILGAKAEERGELPIMLRMPLDRITKARNDQFESLHRYLCRLDEESDKLRENRWRLLRTTPAGRASRVESLQKDLSDLMGVIPSQDIPLNPRTSLVKATDKFAAYDVLLDVLPGVEAYGQLLVPRNVKGRVPAVICQHGIGGKPWSVTGIGGDPKPEVYHQFATRLAERGYVTFAPYMAVPEGDDRRTSPDLLDILVRQAAALGKMRTSVELVKLNRIVDFLQSQRFVNPEQIGYYGLSYGGYSAIWMGPLEPRLKAVVISGYFNDWRAKITDETNHKSFLFSPNDDMHNWNVLNRFTHLELIAAMWPRAVCIEFGERDITTTPEWHARAWAQVEEFAHVWNASDRIVRDRFDGPHEIHGVLTFQFLDRWLRPGEAAERAPKR
;
A
#
# COMPACT_ATOMS: atom_id res chain seq x y z
N ALA A 1 -1.15 15.17 28.76
CA ALA A 1 -0.64 14.19 29.75
C ALA A 1 0.88 13.97 29.72
N LEU A 2 1.63 14.44 28.70
CA LEU A 2 3.09 14.19 28.62
C LEU A 2 3.98 15.27 29.29
N ILE A 3 3.41 16.38 29.76
CA ILE A 3 4.10 17.39 30.58
C ILE A 3 3.10 17.87 31.64
N ALA A 4 3.53 18.11 32.88
CA ALA A 4 2.72 18.82 33.87
C ALA A 4 2.15 20.10 33.21
N PRO A 5 0.87 20.47 33.41
CA PRO A 5 0.23 21.50 32.60
C PRO A 5 0.97 22.82 32.80
N ARG A 6 1.82 23.18 31.83
CA ARG A 6 2.42 24.50 31.73
C ARG A 6 1.29 25.50 31.46
N PRO A 7 1.45 26.78 31.80
CA PRO A 7 0.52 27.79 31.35
C PRO A 7 0.34 27.73 29.83
N LEU A 8 -0.91 27.57 29.38
CA LEU A 8 -1.33 27.46 28.00
C LEU A 8 -2.33 28.57 27.72
N ILE A 9 -2.01 29.42 26.76
CA ILE A 9 -2.91 30.45 26.26
C ILE A 9 -3.51 29.96 24.95
N VAL A 10 -4.83 29.94 24.86
CA VAL A 10 -5.56 29.67 23.62
C VAL A 10 -6.14 30.98 23.10
N GLN A 11 -5.68 31.39 21.92
CA GLN A 11 -6.13 32.61 21.26
C GLN A 11 -6.86 32.27 19.95
N ARG A 12 -7.95 32.97 19.69
CA ARG A 12 -8.79 32.78 18.51
C ARG A 12 -8.73 34.05 17.66
N THR A 13 -8.57 33.90 16.34
CA THR A 13 -8.58 35.01 15.39
C THR A 13 -9.66 34.78 14.33
N PRO A 14 -10.36 35.82 13.84
CA PRO A 14 -11.50 35.66 12.92
C PRO A 14 -11.13 35.05 11.56
N ARG A 15 -9.86 35.14 11.16
CA ARG A 15 -9.33 34.62 9.89
C ARG A 15 -8.68 33.24 10.01
N SER A 16 -8.85 32.57 11.14
CA SER A 16 -8.36 31.20 11.33
C SER A 16 -9.09 30.22 10.38
N PRO A 17 -8.38 29.29 9.73
CA PRO A 17 -9.01 28.21 8.97
C PRO A 17 -9.74 27.20 9.88
N VAL A 18 -9.45 27.19 11.19
CA VAL A 18 -10.17 26.43 12.20
C VAL A 18 -11.35 27.24 12.72
N SER A 19 -12.56 26.65 12.71
CA SER A 19 -13.77 27.34 13.17
C SER A 19 -13.74 27.65 14.67
N ALA A 20 -14.36 28.76 15.06
CA ALA A 20 -14.45 29.17 16.46
C ALA A 20 -15.13 28.12 17.35
N ALA A 21 -16.15 27.43 16.81
CA ALA A 21 -16.86 26.35 17.49
C ALA A 21 -15.94 25.15 17.78
N SER A 22 -15.18 24.69 16.78
CA SER A 22 -14.25 23.57 16.94
C SER A 22 -13.14 23.89 17.96
N ALA A 23 -12.59 25.11 17.91
CA ALA A 23 -11.60 25.55 18.89
C ALA A 23 -12.18 25.62 20.31
N LEU A 24 -13.45 26.03 20.46
CA LEU A 24 -14.12 26.10 21.76
C LEU A 24 -14.40 24.70 22.33
N GLU A 25 -14.81 23.74 21.49
CA GLU A 25 -14.98 22.35 21.91
C GLU A 25 -13.68 21.76 22.47
N GLU A 26 -12.56 21.96 21.78
CA GLU A 26 -11.25 21.50 22.26
C GLU A 26 -10.79 22.25 23.52
N LEU A 27 -11.08 23.54 23.63
CA LEU A 27 -10.82 24.30 24.85
C LEU A 27 -11.60 23.73 26.05
N VAL A 28 -12.88 23.40 25.87
CA VAL A 28 -13.70 22.77 26.92
C VAL A 28 -13.16 21.40 27.31
N ARG A 29 -12.73 20.58 26.33
CA ARG A 29 -12.04 19.31 26.61
C ARG A 29 -10.79 19.54 27.45
N ALA A 30 -9.94 20.49 27.06
CA ALA A 30 -8.73 20.85 27.78
C ALA A 30 -9.03 21.37 29.21
N GLN A 31 -10.05 22.20 29.39
CA GLN A 31 -10.47 22.72 30.71
C GLN A 31 -10.79 21.60 31.70
N ARG A 32 -11.47 20.54 31.25
CA ARG A 32 -11.76 19.37 32.09
C ARG A 32 -10.48 18.71 32.61
N PHE A 33 -9.46 18.59 31.76
CA PHE A 33 -8.16 18.04 32.15
C PHE A 33 -7.41 18.94 33.13
N TYR A 34 -7.31 20.25 32.85
CA TYR A 34 -6.62 21.20 33.74
C TYR A 34 -7.28 21.31 35.11
N ARG A 35 -8.63 21.25 35.15
CA ARG A 35 -9.41 21.19 36.40
C ARG A 35 -9.10 19.91 37.19
N GLY A 36 -9.09 18.75 36.53
CA GLY A 36 -8.79 17.47 37.16
C GLY A 36 -7.38 17.38 37.75
N LEU A 37 -6.45 18.20 37.26
CA LEU A 37 -5.08 18.31 37.79
C LEU A 37 -4.90 19.39 38.86
N GLY A 38 -5.96 20.10 39.25
CA GLY A 38 -5.88 21.22 40.20
C GLY A 38 -5.09 22.42 39.65
N ARG A 39 -5.08 22.60 38.32
CA ARG A 39 -4.28 23.60 37.61
C ARG A 39 -5.12 24.44 36.65
N SER A 40 -6.38 24.72 37.00
CA SER A 40 -7.30 25.49 36.15
C SER A 40 -6.71 26.83 35.68
N ASP A 41 -5.95 27.49 36.54
CA ASP A 41 -5.33 28.81 36.25
C ASP A 41 -4.24 28.74 35.18
N ASN A 42 -3.75 27.54 34.86
CA ASN A 42 -2.76 27.35 33.80
C ASN A 42 -3.42 27.24 32.41
N LEU A 43 -4.75 27.24 32.28
CA LEU A 43 -5.41 27.31 30.97
C LEU A 43 -6.13 28.64 30.83
N ILE A 44 -5.60 29.50 29.96
CA ILE A 44 -6.08 30.87 29.79
C ILE A 44 -6.68 31.02 28.40
N SER A 45 -7.96 31.39 28.34
CA SER A 45 -8.57 31.82 27.08
C SER A 45 -8.24 33.29 26.86
N GLY A 46 -7.61 33.62 25.74
CA GLY A 46 -7.47 35.01 25.32
C GLY A 46 -8.83 35.62 24.95
N PRO A 47 -8.96 36.97 24.96
CA PRO A 47 -10.18 37.64 24.51
C PRO A 47 -10.44 37.34 23.03
N GLU A 48 -11.72 37.37 22.64
CA GLU A 48 -12.08 37.35 21.22
C GLU A 48 -11.66 38.67 20.58
N ASP A 49 -10.85 38.59 19.53
CA ASP A 49 -10.53 39.74 18.69
C ASP A 49 -11.56 39.81 17.55
N PRO A 50 -12.47 40.80 17.53
CA PRO A 50 -13.46 40.95 16.46
C PRO A 50 -12.87 41.56 15.18
N GLY A 51 -11.62 42.01 15.21
CA GLY A 51 -10.93 42.71 14.11
C GLY A 51 -10.07 41.79 13.25
N ASP A 52 -8.94 42.33 12.76
CA ASP A 52 -8.08 41.67 11.80
C ASP A 52 -7.10 40.65 12.42
N GLY A 53 -7.12 40.49 13.75
CA GLY A 53 -6.26 39.60 14.52
C GLY A 53 -5.09 40.31 15.21
N ALA A 54 -4.85 41.60 14.94
CA ALA A 54 -3.71 42.33 15.50
C ALA A 54 -3.85 42.61 17.00
N GLU A 55 -5.06 42.87 17.50
CA GLU A 55 -5.31 43.12 18.91
C GLU A 55 -5.21 41.85 19.73
N GLY A 56 -5.72 40.74 19.17
CA GLY A 56 -5.51 39.40 19.68
C GLY A 56 -4.01 39.15 19.84
N LEU A 57 -3.23 39.23 18.76
CA LEU A 57 -1.79 38.94 18.80
C LEU A 57 -1.05 39.74 19.89
N ARG A 58 -1.37 41.04 20.04
CA ARG A 58 -0.81 41.89 21.11
C ARG A 58 -1.18 41.40 22.50
N THR A 59 -2.45 41.08 22.73
CA THR A 59 -2.91 40.56 24.02
C THR A 59 -2.27 39.21 24.34
N GLY A 60 -2.20 38.30 23.37
CA GLY A 60 -1.55 36.99 23.53
C GLY A 60 -0.05 37.12 23.84
N ALA A 61 0.64 38.04 23.17
CA ALA A 61 2.04 38.34 23.45
C ALA A 61 2.26 38.90 24.87
N SER A 62 1.41 39.85 25.31
CA SER A 62 1.45 40.42 26.67
C SER A 62 1.20 39.36 27.75
N MET A 63 0.21 38.49 27.55
CA MET A 63 -0.09 37.38 28.47
C MET A 63 1.07 36.37 28.51
N THR A 64 1.67 36.06 27.36
CA THR A 64 2.86 35.19 27.28
C THR A 64 4.03 35.80 28.02
N ALA A 65 4.29 37.10 27.84
CA ALA A 65 5.35 37.82 28.55
C ALA A 65 5.12 37.80 30.07
N ALA A 66 3.87 37.96 30.52
CA ALA A 66 3.50 37.87 31.93
C ALA A 66 3.80 36.48 32.52
N ILE A 67 3.42 35.41 31.80
CA ILE A 67 3.69 34.02 32.19
C ILE A 67 5.19 33.74 32.29
N LEU A 68 6.00 34.33 31.41
CA LEU A 68 7.45 34.20 31.39
C LEU A 68 8.15 35.11 32.44
N GLY A 69 7.40 35.89 33.22
CA GLY A 69 7.92 36.70 34.32
C GLY A 69 8.31 38.13 33.95
N ALA A 70 7.96 38.63 32.76
CA ALA A 70 8.25 40.00 32.35
C ALA A 70 7.42 41.00 33.19
N LYS A 71 8.09 42.01 33.75
CA LYS A 71 7.43 43.10 34.52
C LYS A 71 6.60 43.96 33.58
N ALA A 72 5.53 44.59 34.08
CA ALA A 72 4.65 45.42 33.25
C ALA A 72 5.40 46.57 32.54
N GLU A 73 6.44 47.09 33.18
CA GLU A 73 7.34 48.15 32.68
C GLU A 73 8.23 47.68 31.52
N GLU A 74 8.45 46.38 31.39
CA GLU A 74 9.29 45.75 30.34
C GLU A 74 8.46 45.34 29.11
N ARG A 75 7.14 45.53 29.14
CA ARG A 75 6.19 45.17 28.07
C ARG A 75 5.97 46.29 27.04
N GLY A 76 7.01 47.09 26.79
CA GLY A 76 7.04 48.15 25.77
C GLY A 76 7.45 47.63 24.38
N GLU A 77 7.51 48.52 23.38
CA GLU A 77 8.06 48.18 22.06
C GLU A 77 9.55 47.80 22.19
N LEU A 78 9.85 46.53 21.93
CA LEU A 78 11.23 46.04 21.89
C LEU A 78 11.93 46.62 20.64
N PRO A 79 13.09 47.28 20.78
CA PRO A 79 13.84 47.73 19.62
C PRO A 79 14.31 46.52 18.81
N ILE A 80 14.00 46.50 17.52
CA ILE A 80 14.53 45.49 16.59
C ILE A 80 16.01 45.81 16.36
N MET A 81 16.87 45.18 17.16
CA MET A 81 18.32 45.41 17.18
C MET A 81 19.04 44.90 15.93
N LEU A 82 18.42 43.99 15.18
CA LEU A 82 18.98 43.43 13.96
C LEU A 82 17.95 43.48 12.83
N ARG A 83 18.24 44.27 11.80
CA ARG A 83 17.49 44.24 10.53
C ARG A 83 18.34 43.49 9.52
N MET A 84 17.85 42.33 9.07
CA MET A 84 18.50 41.58 7.99
C MET A 84 17.90 41.99 6.64
N PRO A 85 18.73 42.22 5.61
CA PRO A 85 18.26 42.38 4.24
C PRO A 85 17.42 41.18 3.78
N LEU A 86 16.34 41.43 3.03
CA LEU A 86 15.41 40.40 2.57
C LEU A 86 16.10 39.34 1.69
N ASP A 87 17.06 39.75 0.87
CA ASP A 87 17.88 38.87 0.04
C ASP A 87 18.71 37.89 0.90
N ARG A 88 19.26 38.35 2.02
CA ARG A 88 20.00 37.50 2.97
C ARG A 88 19.08 36.47 3.64
N ILE A 89 17.85 36.88 3.99
CA ILE A 89 16.84 35.97 4.55
C ILE A 89 16.44 34.92 3.51
N THR A 90 16.15 35.35 2.27
CA THR A 90 15.78 34.45 1.17
C THR A 90 16.89 33.44 0.87
N LYS A 91 18.14 33.89 0.80
CA LYS A 91 19.29 33.00 0.60
C LYS A 91 19.39 31.96 1.71
N ALA A 92 19.32 32.38 2.98
CA ALA A 92 19.41 31.45 4.11
C ALA A 92 18.26 30.40 4.10
N ARG A 93 17.04 30.81 3.74
CA ARG A 93 15.90 29.90 3.58
C ARG A 93 16.12 28.88 2.45
N ASN A 94 16.65 29.32 1.31
CA ASN A 94 16.97 28.42 0.21
C ASN A 94 18.10 27.46 0.58
N ASP A 95 19.19 27.95 1.18
CA ASP A 95 20.30 27.11 1.65
C ASP A 95 19.81 26.03 2.64
N GLN A 96 18.85 26.36 3.52
CA GLN A 96 18.22 25.41 4.45
C GLN A 96 17.44 24.33 3.71
N PHE A 97 16.60 24.70 2.74
CA PHE A 97 15.84 23.75 1.92
C PHE A 97 16.78 22.79 1.18
N GLU A 98 17.79 23.34 0.53
CA GLU A 98 18.82 22.59 -0.20
C GLU A 98 19.61 21.63 0.71
N SER A 99 19.90 22.05 1.95
CA SER A 99 20.56 21.18 2.92
C SER A 99 19.66 20.03 3.38
N LEU A 100 18.35 20.26 3.54
CA LEU A 100 17.39 19.22 3.88
C LEU A 100 17.26 18.21 2.74
N HIS A 101 17.16 18.68 1.50
CA HIS A 101 17.10 17.83 0.32
C HIS A 101 18.34 16.93 0.20
N ARG A 102 19.55 17.50 0.23
CA ARG A 102 20.81 16.71 0.22
C ARG A 102 20.89 15.69 1.36
N TYR A 103 20.39 16.05 2.54
CA TYR A 103 20.36 15.13 3.67
C TYR A 103 19.49 13.90 3.38
N LEU A 104 18.32 14.09 2.76
CA LEU A 104 17.42 12.99 2.39
C LEU A 104 17.99 12.14 1.25
N CYS A 105 18.59 12.74 0.22
CA CYS A 105 19.25 11.99 -0.86
C CYS A 105 20.35 11.07 -0.32
N ARG A 106 21.16 11.55 0.63
CA ARG A 106 22.18 10.72 1.28
C ARG A 106 21.56 9.54 2.06
N LEU A 107 20.45 9.75 2.77
CA LEU A 107 19.76 8.65 3.47
C LEU A 107 19.17 7.61 2.50
N ASP A 108 18.66 8.07 1.36
CA ASP A 108 18.21 7.18 0.28
C ASP A 108 19.36 6.31 -0.25
N GLU A 109 20.50 6.90 -0.56
CA GLU A 109 21.70 6.18 -1.01
C GLU A 109 22.22 5.17 0.02
N GLU A 110 22.21 5.54 1.30
CA GLU A 110 22.64 4.67 2.40
C GLU A 110 21.69 3.48 2.64
N SER A 111 20.43 3.57 2.19
CA SER A 111 19.38 2.59 2.48
C SER A 111 19.69 1.19 1.94
N ASP A 112 20.36 1.06 0.79
CA ASP A 112 20.75 -0.23 0.19
C ASP A 112 21.67 -1.00 1.14
N LYS A 113 22.69 -0.33 1.67
CA LYS A 113 23.66 -0.89 2.62
C LYS A 113 22.99 -1.23 3.96
N LEU A 114 22.03 -0.42 4.41
CA LEU A 114 21.27 -0.70 5.64
C LEU A 114 20.42 -1.96 5.49
N ARG A 115 19.70 -2.13 4.37
CA ARG A 115 18.93 -3.35 4.09
C ARG A 115 19.82 -4.59 3.98
N GLU A 116 20.95 -4.49 3.27
CA GLU A 116 21.90 -5.61 3.14
C GLU A 116 22.39 -6.06 4.53
N ASN A 117 22.77 -5.12 5.39
CA ASN A 117 23.24 -5.43 6.75
C ASN A 117 22.16 -5.98 7.67
N ARG A 118 20.91 -5.51 7.51
CA ARG A 118 19.73 -5.97 8.26
C ARG A 118 19.37 -7.41 7.91
N TRP A 119 19.23 -7.71 6.62
CA TRP A 119 18.68 -8.99 6.16
C TRP A 119 19.73 -10.04 5.85
N ARG A 120 20.90 -9.63 5.34
CA ARG A 120 22.01 -10.52 5.01
C ARG A 120 21.55 -11.73 4.19
N LEU A 121 20.65 -11.50 3.21
CA LEU A 121 20.01 -12.58 2.45
C LEU A 121 21.05 -13.49 1.79
N LEU A 122 22.04 -12.93 1.12
CA LEU A 122 23.11 -13.68 0.45
C LEU A 122 24.05 -14.43 1.40
N ARG A 123 24.10 -14.02 2.68
CA ARG A 123 24.92 -14.68 3.72
C ARG A 123 24.11 -15.64 4.60
N THR A 124 22.82 -15.80 4.32
CA THR A 124 21.94 -16.69 5.09
C THR A 124 22.24 -18.14 4.70
N THR A 125 22.65 -18.95 5.68
CA THR A 125 22.93 -20.39 5.47
C THR A 125 21.64 -21.14 5.12
N PRO A 126 21.73 -22.30 4.42
CA PRO A 126 20.54 -23.10 4.10
C PRO A 126 19.63 -23.39 5.31
N ALA A 127 20.21 -23.73 6.46
CA ALA A 127 19.47 -24.00 7.70
C ALA A 127 18.78 -22.75 8.29
N GLY A 128 19.29 -21.54 8.00
CA GLY A 128 18.74 -20.28 8.50
C GLY A 128 17.65 -19.65 7.63
N ARG A 129 17.39 -20.20 6.43
CA ARG A 129 16.46 -19.59 5.44
C ARG A 129 15.04 -19.47 5.97
N ALA A 130 14.49 -20.52 6.56
CA ALA A 130 13.13 -20.51 7.11
C ALA A 130 12.96 -19.42 8.19
N SER A 131 13.86 -19.36 9.16
CA SER A 131 13.86 -18.33 10.20
C SER A 131 14.05 -16.90 9.63
N ARG A 132 14.83 -16.76 8.56
CA ARG A 132 14.98 -15.47 7.86
C ARG A 132 13.67 -15.05 7.17
N VAL A 133 12.96 -15.98 6.55
CA VAL A 133 11.63 -15.74 5.96
C VAL A 133 10.63 -15.32 7.02
N GLU A 134 10.56 -16.04 8.14
CA GLU A 134 9.68 -15.68 9.27
C GLU A 134 9.99 -14.27 9.79
N SER A 135 11.27 -13.91 9.87
CA SER A 135 11.69 -12.56 10.30
C SER A 135 11.26 -11.47 9.32
N LEU A 136 11.38 -11.73 8.01
CA LEU A 136 10.91 -10.82 6.96
C LEU A 136 9.39 -10.65 7.02
N GLN A 137 8.64 -11.76 7.12
CA GLN A 137 7.19 -11.76 7.21
C GLN A 137 6.70 -11.04 8.47
N LYS A 138 7.37 -11.25 9.61
CA LYS A 138 7.06 -10.53 10.85
C LYS A 138 7.26 -9.03 10.69
N ASP A 139 8.42 -8.60 10.20
CA ASP A 139 8.72 -7.18 10.02
C ASP A 139 7.80 -6.52 8.98
N LEU A 140 7.40 -7.26 7.95
CA LEU A 140 6.41 -6.82 6.97
C LEU A 140 5.02 -6.71 7.59
N SER A 141 4.62 -7.68 8.42
CA SER A 141 3.35 -7.63 9.17
C SER A 141 3.29 -6.40 10.08
N ASP A 142 4.40 -6.13 10.80
CA ASP A 142 4.55 -4.96 11.66
C ASP A 142 4.53 -3.65 10.85
N LEU A 143 5.18 -3.61 9.67
CA LEU A 143 5.12 -2.46 8.75
C LEU A 143 3.71 -2.21 8.24
N MET A 144 3.03 -3.28 7.80
CA MET A 144 1.70 -3.19 7.21
C MET A 144 0.64 -2.84 8.27
N GLY A 145 0.88 -3.19 9.53
CA GLY A 145 -0.11 -3.04 10.60
C GLY A 145 -1.28 -3.99 10.40
N VAL A 146 -0.99 -5.26 10.12
CA VAL A 146 -1.96 -6.32 9.77
C VAL A 146 -3.16 -6.30 10.72
N ILE A 147 -4.34 -6.34 10.11
CA ILE A 147 -5.61 -6.47 10.84
C ILE A 147 -5.86 -7.98 11.01
N PRO A 148 -5.95 -8.50 12.24
CA PRO A 148 -6.22 -9.90 12.44
C PRO A 148 -7.62 -10.25 11.92
N SER A 149 -7.75 -11.40 11.25
CA SER A 149 -9.06 -11.96 10.92
C SER A 149 -9.89 -12.15 12.19
N GLN A 150 -11.18 -11.84 12.09
CA GLN A 150 -12.13 -12.05 13.18
C GLN A 150 -12.91 -13.35 12.95
N ASP A 151 -13.35 -13.99 14.03
CA ASP A 151 -14.24 -15.15 13.97
C ASP A 151 -15.67 -14.71 13.69
N ILE A 152 -15.91 -14.32 12.44
CA ILE A 152 -17.24 -14.01 11.91
C ILE A 152 -17.58 -14.96 10.76
N PRO A 153 -18.86 -15.34 10.55
CA PRO A 153 -19.26 -16.11 9.38
C PRO A 153 -18.96 -15.36 8.08
N LEU A 154 -18.68 -16.10 6.99
CA LEU A 154 -18.44 -15.50 5.67
C LEU A 154 -19.71 -14.88 5.04
N ASN A 155 -20.89 -15.39 5.42
CA ASN A 155 -22.21 -15.02 4.88
C ASN A 155 -22.21 -14.72 3.37
N PRO A 156 -21.78 -15.69 2.53
CA PRO A 156 -21.62 -15.43 1.10
C PRO A 156 -22.98 -15.11 0.47
N ARG A 157 -23.07 -13.94 -0.13
CA ARG A 157 -24.21 -13.50 -0.95
C ARG A 157 -23.79 -13.53 -2.40
N THR A 158 -24.48 -14.31 -3.22
CA THR A 158 -24.10 -14.54 -4.62
C THR A 158 -25.23 -14.26 -5.58
N SER A 159 -24.88 -13.78 -6.78
CA SER A 159 -25.81 -13.56 -7.88
C SER A 159 -25.21 -14.07 -9.18
N LEU A 160 -25.93 -14.88 -9.94
CA LEU A 160 -25.47 -15.34 -11.27
C LEU A 160 -25.51 -14.17 -12.25
N VAL A 161 -24.36 -13.79 -12.78
CA VAL A 161 -24.21 -12.68 -13.74
C VAL A 161 -24.28 -13.18 -15.17
N LYS A 162 -23.62 -14.31 -15.46
CA LYS A 162 -23.57 -14.88 -16.80
C LYS A 162 -23.31 -16.38 -16.75
N ALA A 163 -24.00 -17.14 -17.59
CA ALA A 163 -23.68 -18.53 -17.86
C ALA A 163 -23.25 -18.69 -19.32
N THR A 164 -22.18 -19.45 -19.54
CA THR A 164 -21.70 -19.86 -20.86
C THR A 164 -21.58 -21.39 -20.90
N ASP A 165 -21.25 -21.94 -22.06
CA ASP A 165 -20.88 -23.34 -22.23
C ASP A 165 -19.60 -23.71 -21.47
N LYS A 166 -18.69 -22.75 -21.25
CA LYS A 166 -17.38 -22.97 -20.60
C LYS A 166 -17.34 -22.67 -19.10
N PHE A 167 -18.05 -21.65 -18.62
CA PHE A 167 -18.07 -21.25 -17.20
C PHE A 167 -19.38 -20.56 -16.80
N ALA A 168 -19.64 -20.48 -15.49
CA ALA A 168 -20.66 -19.61 -14.89
C ALA A 168 -19.97 -18.53 -14.04
N ALA A 169 -20.37 -17.28 -14.23
CA ALA A 169 -19.86 -16.11 -13.53
C ALA A 169 -20.88 -15.61 -12.50
N TYR A 170 -20.42 -15.34 -11.29
CA TYR A 170 -21.22 -14.87 -10.17
C TYR A 170 -20.61 -13.60 -9.58
N ASP A 171 -21.45 -12.65 -9.20
CA ASP A 171 -21.08 -11.65 -8.20
C ASP A 171 -21.10 -12.32 -6.83
N VAL A 172 -20.12 -12.00 -6.00
CA VAL A 172 -19.96 -12.54 -4.65
C VAL A 172 -19.65 -11.40 -3.68
N LEU A 173 -20.38 -11.37 -2.57
CA LEU A 173 -20.15 -10.48 -1.44
C LEU A 173 -19.92 -11.32 -0.17
N LEU A 174 -18.87 -11.00 0.58
CA LEU A 174 -18.42 -11.73 1.77
C LEU A 174 -18.26 -10.78 2.95
N ASP A 175 -18.64 -11.24 4.14
CA ASP A 175 -18.39 -10.51 5.38
C ASP A 175 -16.92 -10.67 5.81
N VAL A 176 -16.25 -9.54 6.11
CA VAL A 176 -14.81 -9.49 6.40
C VAL A 176 -14.50 -8.96 7.80
N LEU A 177 -15.06 -7.80 8.14
CA LEU A 177 -15.05 -7.20 9.48
C LEU A 177 -16.45 -6.63 9.76
N PRO A 178 -16.78 -6.25 11.00
CA PRO A 178 -17.99 -5.50 11.28
C PRO A 178 -18.11 -4.26 10.38
N GLY A 179 -19.09 -4.25 9.49
CA GLY A 179 -19.32 -3.16 8.52
C GLY A 179 -18.37 -3.12 7.31
N VAL A 180 -17.51 -4.13 7.12
CA VAL A 180 -16.60 -4.23 5.97
C VAL A 180 -16.82 -5.54 5.22
N GLU A 181 -17.01 -5.43 3.91
CA GLU A 181 -17.28 -6.56 3.02
C GLU A 181 -16.19 -6.68 1.94
N ALA A 182 -16.03 -7.88 1.40
CA ALA A 182 -15.28 -8.12 0.16
C ALA A 182 -16.27 -8.43 -0.97
N TYR A 183 -16.23 -7.63 -2.03
CA TYR A 183 -16.96 -7.85 -3.27
C TYR A 183 -16.01 -8.41 -4.35
N GLY A 184 -16.51 -9.25 -5.25
CA GLY A 184 -15.78 -9.70 -6.42
C GLY A 184 -16.60 -10.57 -7.36
N GLN A 185 -16.00 -10.93 -8.50
CA GLN A 185 -16.61 -11.85 -9.46
C GLN A 185 -15.92 -13.22 -9.40
N LEU A 186 -16.71 -14.27 -9.18
CA LEU A 186 -16.29 -15.67 -9.20
C LEU A 186 -16.68 -16.31 -10.54
N LEU A 187 -15.71 -16.83 -11.29
CA LEU A 187 -15.98 -17.68 -12.45
C LEU A 187 -15.68 -19.13 -12.08
N VAL A 188 -16.69 -19.98 -12.26
CA VAL A 188 -16.61 -21.42 -12.02
C VAL A 188 -16.71 -22.14 -13.37
N PRO A 189 -15.67 -22.91 -13.78
CA PRO A 189 -15.73 -23.68 -15.01
C PRO A 189 -16.92 -24.64 -15.03
N ARG A 190 -17.48 -24.91 -16.20
CA ARG A 190 -18.54 -25.90 -16.39
C ARG A 190 -17.94 -27.31 -16.36
N ASN A 191 -18.74 -28.28 -15.96
CA ASN A 191 -18.40 -29.71 -15.98
C ASN A 191 -17.14 -30.08 -15.16
N VAL A 192 -16.83 -29.32 -14.10
CA VAL A 192 -15.73 -29.64 -13.18
C VAL A 192 -15.99 -31.00 -12.52
N LYS A 193 -15.10 -31.96 -12.79
CA LYS A 193 -15.09 -33.27 -12.11
C LYS A 193 -14.12 -33.19 -10.93
N GLY A 194 -14.65 -33.09 -9.72
CA GLY A 194 -13.83 -33.04 -8.50
C GLY A 194 -13.37 -31.61 -8.13
N ARG A 195 -12.18 -31.50 -7.55
CA ARG A 195 -11.59 -30.24 -7.09
C ARG A 195 -10.57 -29.71 -8.10
N VAL A 196 -10.67 -28.44 -8.46
CA VAL A 196 -9.76 -27.76 -9.39
C VAL A 196 -9.00 -26.63 -8.69
N PRO A 197 -7.83 -26.21 -9.22
CA PRO A 197 -7.12 -25.04 -8.70
C PRO A 197 -7.93 -23.75 -8.85
N ALA A 198 -7.62 -22.78 -7.99
CA ALA A 198 -8.19 -21.45 -8.05
C ALA A 198 -7.10 -20.38 -8.28
N VAL A 199 -7.46 -19.27 -8.95
CA VAL A 199 -6.58 -18.11 -9.12
C VAL A 199 -7.33 -16.84 -8.76
N ILE A 200 -6.81 -16.10 -7.78
CA ILE A 200 -7.26 -14.76 -7.47
C ILE A 200 -6.68 -13.81 -8.52
N CYS A 201 -7.53 -13.15 -9.28
CA CYS A 201 -7.18 -12.35 -10.45
C CYS A 201 -7.39 -10.86 -10.14
N GLN A 202 -6.32 -10.12 -9.89
CA GLN A 202 -6.40 -8.76 -9.39
C GLN A 202 -6.21 -7.72 -10.48
N HIS A 203 -7.16 -6.78 -10.56
CA HIS A 203 -7.07 -5.59 -11.40
C HIS A 203 -6.15 -4.52 -10.76
N GLY A 204 -5.63 -3.61 -11.59
CA GLY A 204 -4.90 -2.41 -11.18
C GLY A 204 -5.79 -1.31 -10.60
N ILE A 205 -5.20 -0.16 -10.30
CA ILE A 205 -5.90 0.98 -9.68
C ILE A 205 -6.98 1.51 -10.62
N GLY A 206 -8.17 1.82 -10.08
CA GLY A 206 -9.34 2.24 -10.87
C GLY A 206 -10.00 1.12 -11.69
N GLY A 207 -9.46 -0.10 -11.64
CA GLY A 207 -10.10 -1.28 -12.22
C GLY A 207 -11.28 -1.77 -11.37
N LYS A 208 -12.04 -2.71 -11.95
CA LYS A 208 -13.16 -3.39 -11.32
C LYS A 208 -13.03 -4.90 -11.57
N PRO A 209 -13.79 -5.77 -10.86
CA PRO A 209 -13.78 -7.21 -11.13
C PRO A 209 -14.00 -7.53 -12.62
N TRP A 210 -14.96 -6.84 -13.25
CA TRP A 210 -15.24 -7.03 -14.67
C TRP A 210 -14.11 -6.60 -15.60
N SER A 211 -13.16 -5.77 -15.16
CA SER A 211 -12.02 -5.37 -15.98
C SER A 211 -11.13 -6.55 -16.35
N VAL A 212 -11.03 -7.56 -15.46
CA VAL A 212 -10.20 -8.76 -15.68
C VAL A 212 -11.00 -9.98 -16.13
N THR A 213 -12.30 -10.03 -15.83
CA THR A 213 -13.19 -11.10 -16.30
C THR A 213 -13.80 -10.78 -17.67
N GLY A 214 -14.02 -9.51 -18.01
CA GLY A 214 -14.79 -9.10 -19.18
C GLY A 214 -16.30 -9.37 -19.09
N ILE A 215 -16.85 -9.49 -17.87
CA ILE A 215 -18.26 -9.82 -17.63
C ILE A 215 -19.00 -8.63 -17.02
N GLY A 216 -19.89 -8.01 -17.78
CA GLY A 216 -20.81 -6.98 -17.30
C GLY A 216 -20.33 -5.53 -17.45
N GLY A 217 -19.17 -5.27 -18.06
CA GLY A 217 -18.72 -3.91 -18.37
C GLY A 217 -18.07 -3.79 -19.74
N ASP A 218 -18.35 -2.67 -20.40
CA ASP A 218 -17.89 -2.33 -21.75
C ASP A 218 -17.50 -0.83 -21.84
N PRO A 219 -16.50 -0.45 -22.67
CA PRO A 219 -15.61 -1.35 -23.38
C PRO A 219 -14.66 -2.08 -22.41
N LYS A 220 -14.27 -3.30 -22.77
CA LYS A 220 -13.34 -4.11 -21.98
C LYS A 220 -11.93 -3.53 -22.05
N PRO A 221 -11.23 -3.32 -20.92
CA PRO A 221 -9.86 -2.81 -20.98
C PRO A 221 -8.92 -3.84 -21.59
N GLU A 222 -8.30 -3.48 -22.72
CA GLU A 222 -7.44 -4.39 -23.49
C GLU A 222 -6.24 -4.88 -22.66
N VAL A 223 -5.68 -4.04 -21.78
CA VAL A 223 -4.50 -4.36 -20.96
C VAL A 223 -4.62 -5.64 -20.12
N TYR A 224 -5.83 -6.09 -19.79
CA TYR A 224 -6.03 -7.31 -19.01
C TYR A 224 -6.26 -8.55 -19.87
N HIS A 225 -6.59 -8.40 -21.15
CA HIS A 225 -6.88 -9.51 -22.07
C HIS A 225 -7.87 -10.54 -21.51
N GLN A 226 -8.78 -10.08 -20.63
CA GLN A 226 -9.75 -10.92 -19.91
C GLN A 226 -9.09 -12.16 -19.25
N PHE A 227 -7.90 -12.00 -18.67
CA PHE A 227 -7.08 -13.13 -18.23
C PHE A 227 -7.78 -14.04 -17.20
N ALA A 228 -8.68 -13.51 -16.37
CA ALA A 228 -9.48 -14.31 -15.45
C ALA A 228 -10.42 -15.25 -16.21
N THR A 229 -11.10 -14.75 -17.25
CA THR A 229 -11.92 -15.61 -18.13
C THR A 229 -11.08 -16.63 -18.86
N ARG A 230 -9.91 -16.24 -19.41
CA ARG A 230 -9.02 -17.19 -20.10
C ARG A 230 -8.54 -18.31 -19.17
N LEU A 231 -8.27 -18.01 -17.90
CA LEU A 231 -7.95 -19.03 -16.88
C LEU A 231 -9.18 -19.90 -16.56
N ALA A 232 -10.38 -19.31 -16.44
CA ALA A 232 -11.61 -20.06 -16.23
C ALA A 232 -11.90 -21.04 -17.37
N GLU A 233 -11.73 -20.62 -18.62
CA GLU A 233 -11.84 -21.49 -19.80
C GLU A 233 -10.80 -22.61 -19.82
N ARG A 234 -9.66 -22.43 -19.15
CA ARG A 234 -8.64 -23.48 -18.96
C ARG A 234 -8.97 -24.43 -17.81
N GLY A 235 -10.06 -24.20 -17.07
CA GLY A 235 -10.52 -25.04 -15.95
C GLY A 235 -10.10 -24.58 -14.56
N TYR A 236 -9.61 -23.34 -14.42
CA TYR A 236 -9.38 -22.75 -13.09
C TYR A 236 -10.67 -22.14 -12.54
N VAL A 237 -10.91 -22.25 -11.24
CA VAL A 237 -11.82 -21.30 -10.60
C VAL A 237 -11.11 -19.96 -10.52
N THR A 238 -11.74 -18.86 -10.94
CA THR A 238 -11.12 -17.53 -10.76
C THR A 238 -11.97 -16.64 -9.90
N PHE A 239 -11.34 -15.90 -8.99
CA PHE A 239 -12.00 -14.87 -8.19
C PHE A 239 -11.33 -13.53 -8.47
N ALA A 240 -12.09 -12.58 -9.01
CA ALA A 240 -11.63 -11.22 -9.27
C ALA A 240 -12.18 -10.30 -8.17
N PRO A 241 -11.41 -10.02 -7.11
CA PRO A 241 -11.87 -9.16 -6.03
C PRO A 241 -11.87 -7.70 -6.47
N TYR A 242 -12.75 -6.92 -5.84
CA TYR A 242 -12.73 -5.48 -5.94
C TYR A 242 -11.78 -4.88 -4.91
N MET A 243 -10.81 -4.10 -5.40
CA MET A 243 -9.88 -3.35 -4.56
C MET A 243 -10.21 -1.86 -4.63
N ALA A 244 -10.41 -1.25 -3.46
CA ALA A 244 -11.19 -0.02 -3.29
C ALA A 244 -10.71 1.18 -4.10
N VAL A 245 -11.55 1.59 -5.05
CA VAL A 245 -11.74 2.98 -5.51
C VAL A 245 -13.27 3.18 -5.57
N PRO A 246 -13.89 4.29 -5.17
CA PRO A 246 -15.34 4.45 -5.29
C PRO A 246 -15.81 4.34 -6.75
N GLU A 247 -16.97 3.72 -7.00
CA GLU A 247 -17.57 3.73 -8.32
C GLU A 247 -18.17 5.11 -8.63
N GLY A 248 -17.98 5.60 -9.87
CA GLY A 248 -18.83 6.63 -10.46
C GLY A 248 -18.34 8.07 -10.37
N ASP A 249 -17.09 8.34 -10.02
CA ASP A 249 -16.58 9.72 -9.95
C ASP A 249 -15.36 9.95 -10.85
N ASP A 250 -15.25 11.17 -11.37
CA ASP A 250 -14.19 11.61 -12.29
C ASP A 250 -12.81 11.13 -11.82
N ARG A 251 -11.93 10.74 -12.74
CA ARG A 251 -10.52 10.39 -12.48
C ARG A 251 -9.78 11.46 -11.65
N ARG A 252 -10.35 12.67 -11.52
CA ARG A 252 -9.87 13.77 -10.69
C ARG A 252 -10.19 13.68 -9.18
N THR A 253 -11.22 12.95 -8.75
CA THR A 253 -11.57 12.82 -7.30
C THR A 253 -11.12 11.49 -6.68
N SER A 254 -10.75 10.51 -7.50
CA SER A 254 -10.32 9.17 -7.05
C SER A 254 -9.01 9.14 -6.24
N PRO A 255 -7.95 9.92 -6.57
CA PRO A 255 -6.73 9.94 -5.77
C PRO A 255 -6.98 10.53 -4.38
N ASP A 256 -7.73 11.62 -4.29
CA ASP A 256 -8.03 12.31 -3.02
C ASP A 256 -8.73 11.39 -2.01
N LEU A 257 -9.68 10.58 -2.46
CA LEU A 257 -10.42 9.66 -1.60
C LEU A 257 -9.55 8.47 -1.13
N LEU A 258 -8.69 7.95 -2.01
CA LEU A 258 -7.74 6.91 -1.64
C LEU A 258 -6.73 7.45 -0.62
N ASP A 259 -6.18 8.64 -0.86
CA ASP A 259 -5.18 9.28 0.00
C ASP A 259 -5.74 9.61 1.38
N ILE A 260 -7.03 9.97 1.50
CA ILE A 260 -7.68 10.12 2.81
C ILE A 260 -7.60 8.79 3.58
N LEU A 261 -7.90 7.65 2.95
CA LEU A 261 -7.82 6.34 3.60
C LEU A 261 -6.37 5.96 3.93
N VAL A 262 -5.41 6.30 3.06
CA VAL A 262 -3.97 6.09 3.32
C VAL A 262 -3.53 6.87 4.55
N ARG A 263 -3.87 8.16 4.64
CA ARG A 263 -3.50 9.03 5.76
C ARG A 263 -4.19 8.61 7.05
N GLN A 264 -5.46 8.21 6.99
CA GLN A 264 -6.19 7.65 8.14
C GLN A 264 -5.56 6.34 8.63
N ALA A 265 -5.22 5.42 7.71
CA ALA A 265 -4.55 4.18 8.06
C ALA A 265 -3.18 4.46 8.68
N ALA A 266 -2.39 5.36 8.09
CA ALA A 266 -1.06 5.72 8.58
C ALA A 266 -1.11 6.32 9.99
N ALA A 267 -2.08 7.19 10.27
CA ALA A 267 -2.32 7.74 11.61
C ALA A 267 -2.67 6.68 12.66
N LEU A 268 -3.17 5.52 12.22
CA LEU A 268 -3.47 4.34 13.05
C LEU A 268 -2.35 3.29 13.03
N GLY A 269 -1.18 3.61 12.47
CA GLY A 269 -0.04 2.70 12.37
C GLY A 269 -0.28 1.56 11.38
N LYS A 270 -1.03 1.81 10.30
CA LYS A 270 -1.37 0.81 9.28
C LYS A 270 -1.07 1.33 7.87
N MET A 271 -0.76 0.42 6.97
CA MET A 271 -0.88 0.66 5.54
C MET A 271 -2.35 0.49 5.15
N ARG A 272 -2.83 1.20 4.12
CA ARG A 272 -4.19 1.00 3.58
C ARG A 272 -4.40 -0.45 3.12
N THR A 273 -3.35 -1.06 2.56
CA THR A 273 -3.32 -2.47 2.14
C THR A 273 -3.58 -3.47 3.28
N SER A 274 -3.47 -3.08 4.56
CA SER A 274 -3.87 -3.94 5.68
C SER A 274 -5.34 -4.36 5.63
N VAL A 275 -6.22 -3.49 5.13
CA VAL A 275 -7.65 -3.78 4.93
C VAL A 275 -7.85 -4.73 3.75
N GLU A 276 -7.07 -4.58 2.69
CA GLU A 276 -7.14 -5.49 1.55
C GLU A 276 -6.55 -6.87 1.86
N LEU A 277 -5.55 -6.96 2.74
CA LEU A 277 -5.00 -8.22 3.20
C LEU A 277 -6.05 -9.05 3.95
N VAL A 278 -6.79 -8.45 4.89
CA VAL A 278 -7.83 -9.20 5.61
C VAL A 278 -8.97 -9.62 4.66
N LYS A 279 -9.31 -8.80 3.65
CA LYS A 279 -10.23 -9.23 2.57
C LYS A 279 -9.66 -10.41 1.79
N LEU A 280 -8.39 -10.38 1.41
CA LEU A 280 -7.72 -11.50 0.76
C LEU A 280 -7.80 -12.76 1.62
N ASN A 281 -7.52 -12.68 2.93
CA ASN A 281 -7.59 -13.83 3.82
C ASN A 281 -8.99 -14.46 3.81
N ARG A 282 -10.05 -13.63 3.82
CA ARG A 282 -11.46 -14.07 3.78
C ARG A 282 -11.88 -14.62 2.41
N ILE A 283 -11.34 -14.08 1.32
CA ILE A 283 -11.53 -14.65 -0.03
C ILE A 283 -10.89 -16.04 -0.10
N VAL A 284 -9.70 -16.22 0.48
CA VAL A 284 -9.05 -17.54 0.55
C VAL A 284 -9.88 -18.49 1.41
N ASP A 285 -10.40 -18.07 2.57
CA ASP A 285 -11.32 -18.89 3.39
C ASP A 285 -12.54 -19.34 2.56
N PHE A 286 -13.15 -18.40 1.83
CA PHE A 286 -14.29 -18.67 0.97
C PHE A 286 -13.94 -19.69 -0.12
N LEU A 287 -12.83 -19.50 -0.83
CA LEU A 287 -12.38 -20.42 -1.87
C LEU A 287 -12.10 -21.82 -1.31
N GLN A 288 -11.40 -21.92 -0.16
CA GLN A 288 -11.10 -23.21 0.48
C GLN A 288 -12.36 -23.95 0.97
N SER A 289 -13.45 -23.23 1.28
CA SER A 289 -14.73 -23.82 1.66
C SER A 289 -15.53 -24.40 0.48
N GLN A 290 -15.19 -24.05 -0.76
CA GLN A 290 -15.92 -24.53 -1.94
C GLN A 290 -15.56 -25.98 -2.26
N ARG A 291 -16.58 -26.83 -2.41
CA ARG A 291 -16.39 -28.28 -2.68
C ARG A 291 -15.64 -28.58 -3.98
N PHE A 292 -15.66 -27.65 -4.93
CA PHE A 292 -15.04 -27.75 -6.24
C PHE A 292 -13.65 -27.07 -6.33
N VAL A 293 -13.16 -26.44 -5.26
CA VAL A 293 -11.81 -25.85 -5.21
C VAL A 293 -10.87 -26.79 -4.46
N ASN A 294 -9.65 -26.96 -4.96
CA ASN A 294 -8.58 -27.60 -4.22
C ASN A 294 -7.93 -26.59 -3.27
N PRO A 295 -8.04 -26.77 -1.93
CA PRO A 295 -7.56 -25.78 -0.96
C PRO A 295 -6.04 -25.59 -0.97
N GLU A 296 -5.29 -26.55 -1.53
CA GLU A 296 -3.83 -26.54 -1.64
C GLU A 296 -3.33 -25.99 -2.99
N GLN A 297 -4.22 -25.49 -3.86
CA GLN A 297 -3.86 -25.05 -5.21
C GLN A 297 -4.50 -23.69 -5.53
N ILE A 298 -4.26 -22.70 -4.66
CA ILE A 298 -4.70 -21.32 -4.85
C ILE A 298 -3.52 -20.45 -5.27
N GLY A 299 -3.64 -19.77 -6.40
CA GLY A 299 -2.67 -18.77 -6.88
C GLY A 299 -3.19 -17.34 -6.80
N TYR A 300 -2.29 -16.39 -6.96
CA TYR A 300 -2.61 -14.96 -7.07
C TYR A 300 -1.92 -14.37 -8.30
N TYR A 301 -2.65 -13.63 -9.13
CA TYR A 301 -2.12 -12.99 -10.34
C TYR A 301 -2.71 -11.59 -10.46
N GLY A 302 -1.87 -10.55 -10.43
CA GLY A 302 -2.31 -9.18 -10.67
C GLY A 302 -1.37 -8.35 -11.53
N LEU A 303 -1.96 -7.38 -12.24
CA LEU A 303 -1.27 -6.38 -13.07
C LEU A 303 -1.28 -5.01 -12.37
N SER A 304 -0.19 -4.26 -12.47
CA SER A 304 -0.10 -2.87 -12.00
C SER A 304 -0.27 -2.77 -10.48
N TYR A 305 -1.25 -2.02 -9.98
CA TYR A 305 -1.65 -2.06 -8.57
C TYR A 305 -2.08 -3.48 -8.11
N GLY A 306 -2.51 -4.35 -9.01
CA GLY A 306 -2.67 -5.77 -8.71
C GLY A 306 -1.35 -6.52 -8.57
N GLY A 307 -0.28 -6.04 -9.20
CA GLY A 307 1.09 -6.49 -8.94
C GLY A 307 1.62 -5.96 -7.60
N TYR A 308 1.27 -4.73 -7.22
CA TYR A 308 1.51 -4.18 -5.87
C TYR A 308 0.87 -5.07 -4.81
N SER A 309 -0.42 -5.35 -4.95
CA SER A 309 -1.13 -6.20 -4.01
C SER A 309 -0.55 -7.63 -3.97
N ALA A 310 -0.15 -8.20 -5.12
CA ALA A 310 0.47 -9.51 -5.21
C ALA A 310 1.80 -9.59 -4.41
N ILE A 311 2.69 -8.60 -4.57
CA ILE A 311 4.00 -8.63 -3.92
C ILE A 311 3.94 -8.23 -2.44
N TRP A 312 3.01 -7.35 -2.05
CA TRP A 312 2.90 -6.87 -0.66
C TRP A 312 2.04 -7.77 0.23
N MET A 313 0.94 -8.33 -0.29
CA MET A 313 0.07 -9.23 0.48
C MET A 313 0.48 -10.68 0.36
N GLY A 314 1.10 -11.07 -0.77
CA GLY A 314 1.57 -12.44 -1.02
C GLY A 314 2.35 -13.04 0.15
N PRO A 315 3.41 -12.40 0.67
CA PRO A 315 4.18 -12.93 1.80
C PRO A 315 3.37 -13.17 3.08
N LEU A 316 2.22 -12.49 3.25
CA LEU A 316 1.39 -12.53 4.46
C LEU A 316 0.15 -13.42 4.34
N GLU A 317 -0.07 -14.06 3.19
CA GLU A 317 -1.08 -15.10 3.01
C GLU A 317 -0.38 -16.44 2.70
N PRO A 318 -0.07 -17.27 3.72
CA PRO A 318 0.74 -18.48 3.56
C PRO A 318 0.07 -19.53 2.66
N ARG A 319 -1.26 -19.50 2.51
CA ARG A 319 -2.03 -20.50 1.76
C ARG A 319 -1.97 -20.33 0.24
N LEU A 320 -1.42 -19.21 -0.25
CA LEU A 320 -1.11 -19.07 -1.67
C LEU A 320 0.03 -20.02 -2.05
N LYS A 321 -0.12 -20.73 -3.17
CA LYS A 321 0.88 -21.67 -3.69
C LYS A 321 1.78 -21.06 -4.76
N ALA A 322 1.28 -20.10 -5.52
CA ALA A 322 2.01 -19.43 -6.58
C ALA A 322 1.54 -17.98 -6.72
N VAL A 323 2.47 -17.05 -6.96
CA VAL A 323 2.18 -15.62 -7.11
C VAL A 323 2.75 -15.12 -8.43
N VAL A 324 1.94 -14.39 -9.20
CA VAL A 324 2.36 -13.72 -10.44
C VAL A 324 2.23 -12.21 -10.25
N ILE A 325 3.35 -11.52 -10.41
CA ILE A 325 3.49 -10.07 -10.27
C ILE A 325 3.71 -9.50 -11.66
N SER A 326 2.69 -8.86 -12.24
CA SER A 326 2.75 -8.30 -13.59
C SER A 326 2.76 -6.78 -13.59
N GLY A 327 3.61 -6.18 -14.41
CA GLY A 327 3.66 -4.73 -14.62
C GLY A 327 3.89 -3.92 -13.33
N TYR A 328 4.63 -4.46 -12.36
CA TYR A 328 4.89 -3.77 -11.09
C TYR A 328 6.33 -3.90 -10.60
N PHE A 329 6.98 -5.05 -10.82
CA PHE A 329 8.34 -5.29 -10.32
C PHE A 329 9.38 -4.38 -11.00
N ASN A 330 10.09 -3.59 -10.18
CA ASN A 330 11.12 -2.62 -10.58
C ASN A 330 12.10 -2.34 -9.43
N ASP A 331 13.10 -1.49 -9.66
CA ASP A 331 13.94 -0.90 -8.62
C ASP A 331 13.09 0.02 -7.72
N TRP A 332 12.56 -0.55 -6.63
CA TRP A 332 11.61 0.12 -5.75
C TRP A 332 12.17 1.40 -5.14
N ARG A 333 13.49 1.46 -4.92
CA ARG A 333 14.16 2.65 -4.41
C ARG A 333 14.02 3.78 -5.42
N ALA A 334 14.54 3.60 -6.62
CA ALA A 334 14.43 4.60 -7.69
C ALA A 334 12.97 4.95 -8.00
N LYS A 335 12.07 3.96 -7.97
CA LYS A 335 10.64 4.16 -8.22
C LYS A 335 9.97 5.11 -7.23
N ILE A 336 10.50 5.31 -6.02
CA ILE A 336 9.91 6.23 -5.03
C ILE A 336 10.80 7.42 -4.66
N THR A 337 12.04 7.48 -5.16
CA THR A 337 13.00 8.57 -4.84
C THR A 337 13.66 9.24 -6.04
N ASP A 338 13.55 8.71 -7.25
CA ASP A 338 14.17 9.34 -8.44
C ASP A 338 13.46 10.64 -8.79
N GLU A 339 14.17 11.76 -8.68
CA GLU A 339 13.70 13.12 -8.96
C GLU A 339 13.90 13.55 -10.42
N THR A 340 14.58 12.73 -11.23
CA THR A 340 14.91 13.03 -12.63
C THR A 340 13.99 12.31 -13.61
N ASN A 341 13.36 11.21 -13.17
CA ASN A 341 12.50 10.39 -13.99
C ASN A 341 11.03 10.54 -13.59
N HIS A 342 10.20 11.09 -14.49
CA HIS A 342 8.78 11.33 -14.25
C HIS A 342 7.94 10.06 -14.01
N LYS A 343 8.50 8.86 -14.27
CA LYS A 343 7.87 7.60 -13.90
C LYS A 343 7.99 7.29 -12.40
N SER A 344 8.78 8.04 -11.64
CA SER A 344 8.87 7.93 -10.19
C SER A 344 7.56 8.32 -9.52
N PHE A 345 7.22 7.64 -8.42
CA PHE A 345 6.05 7.95 -7.61
C PHE A 345 6.17 9.28 -6.86
N LEU A 346 7.36 9.91 -6.81
CA LEU A 346 7.47 11.32 -6.37
C LEU A 346 6.59 12.28 -7.19
N PHE A 347 6.31 11.94 -8.45
CA PHE A 347 5.48 12.73 -9.35
C PHE A 347 4.04 12.19 -9.46
N SER A 348 3.69 11.16 -8.68
CA SER A 348 2.37 10.56 -8.67
C SER A 348 1.48 11.24 -7.63
N PRO A 349 0.19 11.47 -7.94
CA PRO A 349 -0.76 12.05 -6.98
C PRO A 349 -1.31 11.02 -5.98
N ASN A 350 -0.59 9.91 -5.71
CA ASN A 350 -1.09 8.82 -4.88
C ASN A 350 -0.11 8.52 -3.75
N ASP A 351 -0.55 8.71 -2.50
CA ASP A 351 0.26 8.55 -1.30
C ASP A 351 0.47 7.08 -0.90
N ASP A 352 -0.32 6.13 -1.42
CA ASP A 352 -0.35 4.72 -0.99
C ASP A 352 0.96 3.93 -1.24
N MET A 353 1.86 4.52 -2.04
CA MET A 353 3.17 3.95 -2.37
C MET A 353 4.25 4.32 -1.33
N HIS A 354 3.98 5.33 -0.49
CA HIS A 354 4.94 5.83 0.48
C HIS A 354 4.68 5.25 1.87
N ASN A 355 5.53 4.32 2.28
CA ASN A 355 5.40 3.61 3.56
C ASN A 355 6.54 3.99 4.52
N TRP A 356 6.22 4.12 5.80
CA TRP A 356 7.17 4.59 6.81
C TRP A 356 8.44 3.72 6.87
N ASN A 357 9.59 4.37 6.71
CA ASN A 357 10.91 3.73 6.78
C ASN A 357 11.07 2.53 5.82
N VAL A 358 10.32 2.49 4.72
CA VAL A 358 10.28 1.33 3.82
C VAL A 358 11.64 1.04 3.20
N LEU A 359 12.38 2.05 2.76
CA LEU A 359 13.69 1.85 2.11
C LEU A 359 14.74 1.25 3.05
N ASN A 360 14.64 1.39 4.36
CA ASN A 360 15.58 0.73 5.27
C ASN A 360 15.14 -0.71 5.62
N ARG A 361 13.99 -1.16 5.10
CA ARG A 361 13.34 -2.43 5.46
C ARG A 361 13.06 -3.32 4.25
N PHE A 362 12.47 -2.81 3.19
CA PHE A 362 12.00 -3.61 2.07
C PHE A 362 12.18 -2.89 0.73
N THR A 363 12.70 -3.64 -0.23
CA THR A 363 12.41 -3.48 -1.66
C THR A 363 11.75 -4.77 -2.16
N HIS A 364 11.52 -4.86 -3.47
CA HIS A 364 10.92 -6.05 -4.05
C HIS A 364 11.75 -7.33 -3.83
N LEU A 365 13.08 -7.23 -3.67
CA LEU A 365 13.92 -8.37 -3.32
C LEU A 365 13.49 -9.00 -2.00
N GLU A 366 13.41 -8.20 -0.92
CA GLU A 366 13.05 -8.69 0.41
C GLU A 366 11.63 -9.26 0.44
N LEU A 367 10.69 -8.66 -0.30
CA LEU A 367 9.31 -9.15 -0.40
C LEU A 367 9.25 -10.50 -1.14
N ILE A 368 10.04 -10.69 -2.20
CA ILE A 368 10.15 -11.99 -2.89
C ILE A 368 10.83 -13.03 -2.00
N ALA A 369 11.88 -12.63 -1.28
CA ALA A 369 12.54 -13.51 -0.31
C ALA A 369 11.58 -13.97 0.79
N ALA A 370 10.69 -13.08 1.27
CA ALA A 370 9.65 -13.38 2.25
C ALA A 370 8.58 -14.37 1.74
N MET A 371 8.55 -14.66 0.43
CA MET A 371 7.71 -15.71 -0.14
C MET A 371 8.42 -17.05 -0.26
N TRP A 372 9.74 -17.15 -0.05
CA TRP A 372 10.44 -18.44 -0.15
C TRP A 372 9.86 -19.46 0.85
N PRO A 373 9.62 -20.73 0.46
CA PRO A 373 9.97 -21.38 -0.80
C PRO A 373 8.82 -21.37 -1.84
N ARG A 374 7.84 -20.48 -1.76
CA ARG A 374 6.77 -20.36 -2.76
C ARG A 374 7.31 -20.01 -4.14
N ALA A 375 6.60 -20.45 -5.18
CA ALA A 375 6.86 -20.04 -6.54
C ALA A 375 6.38 -18.60 -6.81
N VAL A 376 7.21 -17.83 -7.50
CA VAL A 376 6.92 -16.44 -7.91
C VAL A 376 7.26 -16.26 -9.39
N CYS A 377 6.36 -15.66 -10.15
CA CYS A 377 6.61 -15.23 -11.53
C CYS A 377 6.52 -13.72 -11.63
N ILE A 378 7.52 -13.11 -12.27
CA ILE A 378 7.54 -11.69 -12.58
C ILE A 378 7.27 -11.52 -14.08
N GLU A 379 6.20 -10.84 -14.44
CA GLU A 379 5.83 -10.56 -15.84
C GLU A 379 6.07 -9.08 -16.16
N PHE A 380 6.81 -8.81 -17.23
CA PHE A 380 7.26 -7.48 -17.60
C PHE A 380 7.26 -7.25 -19.11
N GLY A 381 6.51 -6.24 -19.55
CA GLY A 381 6.50 -5.74 -20.93
C GLY A 381 7.60 -4.72 -21.16
N GLU A 382 8.43 -4.89 -22.19
CA GLU A 382 9.58 -4.00 -22.45
C GLU A 382 9.20 -2.55 -22.77
N ARG A 383 7.97 -2.31 -23.25
CA ARG A 383 7.42 -0.99 -23.57
C ARG A 383 6.50 -0.44 -22.47
N ASP A 384 6.58 -1.00 -21.26
CA ASP A 384 5.83 -0.49 -20.11
C ASP A 384 6.16 0.98 -19.83
N ILE A 385 5.13 1.80 -19.71
CA ILE A 385 5.26 3.25 -19.46
C ILE A 385 5.32 3.58 -17.96
N THR A 386 4.99 2.64 -17.08
CA THR A 386 4.96 2.81 -15.63
C THR A 386 6.29 2.48 -14.96
N THR A 387 7.14 1.67 -15.59
CA THR A 387 8.51 1.38 -15.15
C THR A 387 9.48 1.53 -16.32
N THR A 388 10.79 1.55 -16.07
CA THR A 388 11.79 1.49 -17.14
C THR A 388 12.43 0.10 -17.23
N PRO A 389 12.92 -0.31 -18.42
CA PRO A 389 13.72 -1.52 -18.56
C PRO A 389 14.96 -1.54 -17.66
N GLU A 390 15.60 -0.39 -17.42
CA GLU A 390 16.79 -0.27 -16.58
C GLU A 390 16.47 -0.54 -15.10
N TRP A 391 15.39 0.06 -14.58
CA TRP A 391 14.92 -0.21 -13.21
C TRP A 391 14.52 -1.67 -13.04
N HIS A 392 13.82 -2.24 -14.03
CA HIS A 392 13.46 -3.65 -13.99
C HIS A 392 14.71 -4.56 -14.00
N ALA A 393 15.67 -4.29 -14.89
CA ALA A 393 16.90 -5.08 -14.99
C ALA A 393 17.74 -5.03 -13.70
N ARG A 394 17.86 -3.84 -13.08
CA ARG A 394 18.57 -3.67 -11.81
C ARG A 394 17.94 -4.47 -10.68
N ALA A 395 16.61 -4.43 -10.53
CA ALA A 395 15.92 -5.22 -9.53
C ALA A 395 16.01 -6.73 -9.81
N TRP A 396 15.88 -7.14 -11.09
CA TRP A 396 15.98 -8.55 -11.48
C TRP A 396 17.35 -9.14 -11.16
N ALA A 397 18.44 -8.41 -11.41
CA ALA A 397 19.79 -8.89 -11.10
C ALA A 397 19.95 -9.28 -9.61
N GLN A 398 19.37 -8.50 -8.70
CA GLN A 398 19.39 -8.80 -7.27
C GLN A 398 18.57 -10.06 -6.93
N VAL A 399 17.39 -10.20 -7.54
CA VAL A 399 16.51 -11.38 -7.35
C VAL A 399 17.13 -12.64 -7.93
N GLU A 400 17.79 -12.55 -9.08
CA GLU A 400 18.47 -13.66 -9.74
C GLU A 400 19.64 -14.19 -8.92
N GLU A 401 20.47 -13.29 -8.36
CA GLU A 401 21.55 -13.65 -7.45
C GLU A 401 21.00 -14.31 -6.17
N PHE A 402 19.98 -13.71 -5.56
CA PHE A 402 19.29 -14.30 -4.41
C PHE A 402 18.73 -15.70 -4.73
N ALA A 403 18.03 -15.84 -5.87
CA ALA A 403 17.43 -17.10 -6.27
C ALA A 403 18.48 -18.18 -6.48
N HIS A 404 19.64 -17.84 -7.05
CA HIS A 404 20.76 -18.76 -7.18
C HIS A 404 21.30 -19.22 -5.82
N VAL A 405 21.65 -18.27 -4.95
CA VAL A 405 22.20 -18.56 -3.60
C VAL A 405 21.20 -19.37 -2.77
N TRP A 406 19.90 -19.09 -2.90
CA TRP A 406 18.84 -19.75 -2.14
C TRP A 406 18.29 -21.04 -2.77
N ASN A 407 18.86 -21.48 -3.89
CA ASN A 407 18.38 -22.63 -4.68
C ASN A 407 16.88 -22.52 -5.01
N ALA A 408 16.47 -21.33 -5.47
CA ALA A 408 15.10 -20.96 -5.83
C ALA A 408 14.96 -20.56 -7.31
N SER A 409 16.01 -20.73 -8.13
CA SER A 409 15.96 -20.46 -9.57
C SER A 409 14.92 -21.31 -10.31
N ASP A 410 14.50 -22.45 -9.76
CA ASP A 410 13.47 -23.31 -10.33
C ASP A 410 12.04 -22.77 -10.16
N ARG A 411 11.85 -21.82 -9.23
CA ARG A 411 10.54 -21.34 -8.77
C ARG A 411 10.36 -19.83 -8.84
N ILE A 412 11.44 -19.06 -8.93
CA ILE A 412 11.41 -17.62 -9.21
C ILE A 412 11.72 -17.44 -10.70
N VAL A 413 10.72 -17.06 -11.48
CA VAL A 413 10.78 -17.01 -12.95
C VAL A 413 10.47 -15.60 -13.45
N ARG A 414 11.13 -15.18 -14.54
CA ARG A 414 10.84 -13.94 -15.25
C ARG A 414 10.22 -14.24 -16.61
N ASP A 415 9.02 -13.71 -16.85
CA ASP A 415 8.40 -13.56 -18.16
C ASP A 415 8.68 -12.14 -18.67
N ARG A 416 9.52 -12.01 -19.70
CA ARG A 416 9.83 -10.74 -20.35
C ARG A 416 9.37 -10.83 -21.79
N PHE A 417 8.57 -9.86 -22.22
CA PHE A 417 7.97 -9.87 -23.55
C PHE A 417 7.98 -8.47 -24.20
N ASP A 418 7.96 -8.42 -25.52
CA ASP A 418 7.81 -7.17 -26.26
C ASP A 418 6.34 -6.72 -26.25
N GLY A 419 5.98 -5.93 -25.25
CA GLY A 419 4.64 -5.39 -25.10
C GLY A 419 4.58 -4.19 -24.16
N PRO A 420 3.43 -3.48 -24.14
CA PRO A 420 3.19 -2.35 -23.25
C PRO A 420 2.90 -2.82 -21.81
N HIS A 421 2.28 -1.96 -21.00
CA HIS A 421 1.80 -2.27 -19.67
C HIS A 421 0.51 -3.13 -19.72
N GLU A 422 0.66 -4.45 -19.86
CA GLU A 422 -0.45 -5.39 -20.02
C GLU A 422 -0.14 -6.81 -19.50
N ILE A 423 -1.18 -7.64 -19.42
CA ILE A 423 -1.06 -9.07 -19.19
C ILE A 423 -0.58 -9.78 -20.45
N HIS A 424 0.56 -10.47 -20.41
CA HIS A 424 1.00 -11.32 -21.52
C HIS A 424 0.27 -12.66 -21.51
N GLY A 425 0.20 -13.33 -20.35
CA GLY A 425 -0.62 -14.53 -20.17
C GLY A 425 -0.09 -15.77 -20.92
N VAL A 426 1.18 -15.81 -21.30
CA VAL A 426 1.79 -16.96 -21.98
C VAL A 426 2.61 -17.79 -20.99
N LEU A 427 3.77 -17.30 -20.55
CA LEU A 427 4.62 -18.02 -19.60
C LEU A 427 3.98 -18.01 -18.20
N THR A 428 3.26 -16.95 -17.85
CA THR A 428 2.50 -16.87 -16.59
C THR A 428 1.42 -17.96 -16.47
N PHE A 429 0.72 -18.30 -17.56
CA PHE A 429 -0.23 -19.41 -17.56
C PHE A 429 0.48 -20.76 -17.44
N GLN A 430 1.61 -20.96 -18.13
CA GLN A 430 2.42 -22.18 -18.00
C GLN A 430 2.98 -22.34 -16.58
N PHE A 431 3.39 -21.23 -15.96
CA PHE A 431 3.84 -21.18 -14.58
C PHE A 431 2.72 -21.59 -13.61
N LEU A 432 1.51 -21.07 -13.78
CA LEU A 432 0.35 -21.48 -13.00
C LEU A 432 -0.01 -22.96 -13.23
N ASP A 433 0.06 -23.44 -14.47
CA ASP A 433 -0.14 -24.86 -14.81
C ASP A 433 0.87 -25.74 -14.05
N ARG A 434 2.17 -25.38 -14.05
CA ARG A 434 3.23 -26.11 -13.34
C ARG A 434 2.99 -26.23 -11.84
N TRP A 435 2.62 -25.14 -11.18
CA TRP A 435 2.56 -25.10 -9.71
C TRP A 435 1.18 -25.46 -9.14
N LEU A 436 0.11 -25.15 -9.87
CA LEU A 436 -1.26 -25.42 -9.42
C LEU A 436 -1.83 -26.72 -10.04
N ARG A 437 -1.20 -27.28 -11.08
CA ARG A 437 -1.61 -28.54 -11.72
C ARG A 437 -0.42 -29.47 -12.02
N PRO A 438 0.35 -29.90 -11.01
CA PRO A 438 1.56 -30.69 -11.24
C PRO A 438 1.32 -32.01 -11.99
N GLY A 439 0.10 -32.57 -11.95
CA GLY A 439 -0.27 -33.78 -12.70
C GLY A 439 -0.57 -33.58 -14.19
N GLU A 440 -1.06 -32.40 -14.61
CA GLU A 440 -1.39 -32.11 -16.02
C GLU A 440 -0.20 -31.46 -16.77
N ALA A 441 0.68 -30.76 -16.05
CA ALA A 441 1.84 -30.08 -16.63
C ALA A 441 2.85 -31.06 -17.28
N ALA A 442 2.91 -32.31 -16.83
CA ALA A 442 3.77 -33.35 -17.41
C ALA A 442 3.31 -33.80 -18.81
N GLU A 443 2.02 -33.70 -19.13
CA GLU A 443 1.46 -34.11 -20.43
C GLU A 443 1.52 -33.00 -21.49
N ARG A 444 1.65 -31.73 -21.07
CA ARG A 444 1.63 -30.56 -21.96
C ARG A 444 3.01 -29.93 -22.23
N ALA A 445 4.08 -30.47 -21.67
CA ALA A 445 5.42 -30.01 -22.00
C ALA A 445 5.71 -30.31 -23.49
N PRO A 446 6.16 -29.32 -24.29
CA PRO A 446 6.59 -29.61 -25.65
C PRO A 446 7.72 -30.63 -25.57
N LYS A 447 7.59 -31.74 -26.32
CA LYS A 447 8.72 -32.65 -26.56
C LYS A 447 9.83 -31.79 -27.15
N ARG A 448 10.98 -31.78 -26.45
CA ARG A 448 12.16 -30.99 -26.80
C ARG A 448 12.59 -31.19 -28.24
#